data_AF-A0A957THR1-F1
#
_entry.id   AF-A0A957THR1-F1
#
_cell.length_a   1.000
_cell.length_b   1.000
_cell.length_c   1.000
_cell.angle_alpha   90.00
_cell.angle_beta   90.00
_cell.angle_gamma   90.00
#
_symmetry.space_group_name_H-M   'P 1'
#
loop_
_entity.id
_entity.type
_entity.pdbx_description
1 polymer ?
#
loop_
_entity_poly.entity_id
_entity_poly.type
_entity_poly.pdbx_seq_one_letter_code
_entity_poly.pdbx_strand_id
1 'polypeptide(L)'
;MTDQVTGVFQTLKQGGGFLRDPDVSFQPLDDDPWVSNKLIQTYGLVEGATVTGTTRRGKKGQELAAVTTICGLTPEAFQARAKFERL
;
A
#
# COMPACT_ATOMS: atom_id res chain seq x y z
N MET A 1 4.33 -19.45 -1.29
CA MET A 1 3.38 -19.00 -0.25
C MET A 1 3.23 -17.51 -0.46
N THR A 2 2.01 -17.04 -0.72
CA THR A 2 1.68 -15.61 -0.75
C THR A 2 1.29 -15.26 0.67
N ASP A 3 2.14 -14.50 1.34
CA ASP A 3 1.84 -13.98 2.67
C ASP A 3 0.90 -12.78 2.54
N GLN A 4 -0.02 -12.62 3.48
CA GLN A 4 -0.93 -11.48 3.52
C GLN A 4 -0.37 -10.45 4.48
N VAL A 5 -0.34 -9.18 4.06
CA VAL A 5 0.15 -8.07 4.87
C VAL A 5 -0.88 -6.95 4.94
N THR A 6 -0.88 -6.23 6.06
CA THR A 6 -1.63 -4.99 6.23
C THR A 6 -0.69 -3.91 6.72
N GLY A 7 -0.74 -2.73 6.12
CA GLY A 7 0.08 -1.59 6.55
C GLY A 7 -0.41 -0.28 5.96
N VAL A 8 0.20 0.83 6.37
CA VAL A 8 -0.12 2.18 5.90
C VAL A 8 0.82 2.57 4.77
N PHE A 9 0.26 2.93 3.63
CA PHE A 9 1.05 3.28 2.44
C PHE A 9 1.75 4.63 2.60
N GLN A 10 3.08 4.61 2.49
CA GLN A 10 3.93 5.79 2.42
C GLN A 10 4.58 5.88 1.03
N THR A 11 4.35 6.99 0.32
CA THR A 11 4.94 7.23 -1.01
C THR A 11 6.34 7.83 -0.91
N LEU A 12 7.20 7.57 -1.88
CA LEU A 12 8.52 8.19 -2.00
C LEU A 12 8.51 9.26 -3.10
N LYS A 13 9.34 10.31 -2.92
CA LYS A 13 9.49 11.39 -3.92
C LYS A 13 9.90 10.90 -5.32
N GLN A 14 10.59 9.76 -5.39
CA GLN A 14 11.08 9.18 -6.64
C GLN A 14 10.09 8.17 -7.26
N GLY A 15 8.90 8.04 -6.69
CA GLY A 15 7.88 7.07 -7.07
C GLY A 15 7.97 5.75 -6.30
N GLY A 16 6.88 4.99 -6.34
CA GLY A 16 6.74 3.81 -5.46
C GLY A 16 6.60 4.20 -4.00
N GLY A 17 6.69 3.21 -3.11
CA GLY A 17 6.59 3.43 -1.68
C GLY A 17 6.70 2.16 -0.86
N PHE A 18 6.38 2.25 0.41
CA PHE A 18 6.40 1.13 1.35
C PHE A 18 5.10 1.07 2.15
N LEU A 19 4.70 -0.12 2.57
CA LEU A 19 3.69 -0.29 3.61
C LEU A 19 4.39 -0.24 4.97
N ARG A 20 4.01 0.71 5.80
CA ARG A 20 4.53 0.90 7.15
C ARG A 20 3.61 0.26 8.17
N ASP A 21 4.18 -0.37 9.18
CA ASP A 21 3.41 -0.98 10.27
C ASP A 21 3.08 0.08 11.36
N PRO A 22 1.79 0.30 11.68
CA PRO A 22 1.39 1.21 12.76
C PRO A 22 1.85 0.74 14.15
N ASP A 23 2.02 -0.57 14.37
CA ASP A 23 2.40 -1.13 15.67
C ASP A 23 3.84 -0.77 16.06
N VAL A 24 4.69 -0.47 15.07
CA VAL A 24 6.07 0.03 15.26
C VAL A 24 6.17 1.54 15.03
N SER A 25 5.06 2.28 15.16
CA SER A 25 5.01 3.74 14.99
C SER A 25 5.51 4.23 13.63
N PHE A 26 5.24 3.46 12.56
CA PHE A 26 5.63 3.78 11.18
C PHE A 26 7.14 3.92 10.95
N GLN A 27 7.97 3.38 11.85
CA GLN A 27 9.40 3.38 11.66
C GLN A 27 9.78 2.56 10.41
N PRO A 28 10.73 3.04 9.58
CA PRO A 28 11.19 2.26 8.45
C PRO A 28 11.87 0.97 8.88
N LEU A 29 11.37 -0.16 8.39
CA LEU A 29 11.97 -1.48 8.59
C LEU A 29 12.46 -2.07 7.27
N ASP A 30 13.47 -2.92 7.35
CA ASP A 30 14.04 -3.59 6.17
C ASP A 30 13.07 -4.61 5.53
N ASP A 31 12.09 -5.12 6.29
CA ASP A 31 11.07 -6.04 5.80
C ASP A 31 9.77 -5.35 5.36
N ASP A 32 9.73 -4.00 5.35
CA ASP A 32 8.55 -3.27 4.91
C ASP A 32 8.23 -3.61 3.44
N PRO A 33 6.98 -4.01 3.13
CA PRO A 33 6.60 -4.37 1.76
C PRO A 33 6.74 -3.19 0.80
N TRP A 34 7.54 -3.38 -0.24
CA TRP A 34 7.65 -2.41 -1.33
C TRP A 34 6.39 -2.39 -2.19
N VAL A 35 5.90 -1.19 -2.47
CA VAL A 35 4.76 -0.93 -3.34
C VAL A 35 5.25 -0.29 -4.65
N SER A 36 5.00 -0.97 -5.76
CA SER A 36 5.41 -0.48 -7.08
C SER A 36 4.54 0.70 -7.57
N ASN A 37 5.14 1.60 -8.36
CA ASN A 37 4.41 2.70 -8.99
C ASN A 37 3.22 2.25 -9.84
N LYS A 38 3.34 1.06 -10.46
CA LYS A 38 2.24 0.44 -11.22
C LYS A 38 1.01 0.19 -10.33
N LEU A 39 1.20 -0.41 -9.16
CA LEU A 39 0.10 -0.69 -8.23
C LEU A 39 -0.54 0.59 -7.69
N ILE A 40 0.28 1.60 -7.38
CA ILE A 40 -0.19 2.91 -6.94
C ILE A 40 -1.15 3.51 -7.97
N GLN A 41 -0.76 3.51 -9.25
CA GLN A 41 -1.58 4.03 -10.34
C GLN A 41 -2.80 3.17 -10.62
N THR A 42 -2.68 1.83 -10.62
CA THR A 42 -3.79 0.91 -10.89
C THR A 42 -4.88 0.99 -9.82
N TYR A 43 -4.50 1.08 -8.56
CA TYR A 43 -5.44 1.07 -7.45
C TYR A 43 -5.78 2.46 -6.91
N GLY A 44 -5.17 3.52 -7.44
CA GLY A 44 -5.37 4.89 -6.98
C GLY A 44 -4.94 5.09 -5.53
N LEU A 45 -3.85 4.43 -5.12
CA LEU A 45 -3.37 4.49 -3.74
C LEU A 45 -2.94 5.91 -3.38
N VAL A 46 -3.35 6.35 -2.20
CA VAL A 46 -3.01 7.66 -1.64
C VAL A 46 -2.17 7.47 -0.39
N GLU A 47 -1.24 8.38 -0.15
CA GLU A 47 -0.42 8.37 1.06
C GLU A 47 -1.31 8.40 2.32
N GLY A 48 -0.95 7.58 3.31
CA GLY A 48 -1.74 7.40 4.53
C GLY A 48 -2.88 6.39 4.41
N ALA A 49 -3.14 5.81 3.24
CA ALA A 49 -4.14 4.75 3.11
C ALA A 49 -3.68 3.44 3.76
N THR A 50 -4.55 2.80 4.54
CA THR A 50 -4.33 1.43 5.00
C THR A 50 -4.56 0.47 3.84
N VAL A 51 -3.57 -0.35 3.50
CA VAL A 51 -3.65 -1.30 2.39
C VAL A 51 -3.48 -2.70 2.95
N THR A 52 -4.40 -3.60 2.60
CA THR A 52 -4.25 -5.04 2.82
C THR A 52 -4.04 -5.72 1.49
N GLY A 53 -3.10 -6.65 1.40
CA GLY A 53 -2.82 -7.36 0.17
C GLY A 53 -1.88 -8.53 0.34
N THR A 54 -1.58 -9.21 -0.76
CA THR A 54 -0.63 -10.32 -0.78
C THR A 54 0.75 -9.83 -1.14
N THR A 55 1.78 -10.36 -0.50
CA THR A 55 3.17 -10.08 -0.79
C THR A 55 3.86 -11.27 -1.45
N ARG A 56 4.99 -10.97 -2.10
CA ARG A 56 5.91 -11.94 -2.65
C ARG A 56 7.33 -11.46 -2.44
N ARG A 57 8.29 -12.39 -2.43
CA ARG A 57 9.71 -12.04 -2.45
C ARG A 57 10.11 -11.57 -3.86
N GLY A 58 10.62 -10.35 -3.97
CA GLY A 58 11.06 -9.72 -5.21
C GLY A 58 12.49 -9.18 -5.12
N LYS A 59 12.84 -8.24 -6.00
CA LYS A 59 14.20 -7.66 -6.07
C LYS A 59 14.48 -6.71 -4.91
N LYS A 60 13.43 -6.09 -4.35
CA LYS A 60 13.53 -5.16 -3.22
C LYS A 60 13.20 -5.80 -1.87
N GLY A 61 13.30 -7.13 -1.76
CA GLY A 61 12.88 -7.86 -0.57
C GLY A 61 11.40 -8.24 -0.66
N GLN A 62 10.61 -7.88 0.34
CA GLN A 62 9.18 -8.13 0.33
C GLN A 62 8.48 -7.11 -0.58
N GLU A 63 7.67 -7.56 -1.54
CA GLU A 63 6.96 -6.71 -2.50
C GLU A 63 5.47 -7.00 -2.49
N LEU A 64 4.63 -5.97 -2.52
CA LEU A 64 3.20 -6.11 -2.68
C LEU A 64 2.89 -6.64 -4.09
N ALA A 65 2.17 -7.76 -4.16
CA ALA A 65 1.81 -8.45 -5.41
C ALA A 65 0.39 -8.09 -5.86
N ALA A 66 -0.57 -8.03 -4.94
CA ALA A 66 -1.95 -7.66 -5.21
C ALA A 66 -2.56 -6.93 -4.01
N VAL A 67 -3.52 -6.04 -4.28
CA VAL A 67 -4.29 -5.32 -3.26
C VAL A 67 -5.64 -6.00 -3.07
N THR A 68 -5.99 -6.30 -1.82
CA THR A 68 -7.28 -6.88 -1.43
C THR A 68 -8.23 -5.80 -0.94
N THR A 69 -7.78 -4.91 -0.05
CA THR A 69 -8.59 -3.80 0.47
C THR A 69 -7.76 -2.53 0.66
N ILE A 70 -8.44 -1.38 0.58
CA ILE A 70 -7.89 -0.05 0.80
C ILE A 70 -8.81 0.69 1.77
N CYS A 71 -8.30 1.06 2.94
CA CYS A 71 -9.04 1.67 4.05
C CYS A 71 -10.32 0.89 4.41
N GLY A 72 -10.25 -0.44 4.41
CA GLY A 72 -11.39 -1.32 4.70
C GLY A 72 -12.41 -1.48 3.56
N LEU A 73 -12.15 -0.89 2.39
CA LEU A 73 -13.02 -0.96 1.21
C LEU A 73 -12.38 -1.81 0.11
N THR A 74 -13.18 -2.32 -0.83
CA THR A 74 -12.63 -2.88 -2.07
C THR A 74 -11.99 -1.76 -2.91
N PRO A 75 -11.03 -2.06 -3.78
CA PRO A 75 -10.38 -1.02 -4.57
C PRO A 75 -11.35 -0.22 -5.45
N GLU A 76 -12.40 -0.86 -5.97
CA GLU A 76 -13.44 -0.21 -6.78
C GLU A 76 -14.23 0.80 -5.94
N ALA A 77 -14.64 0.42 -4.73
CA ALA A 77 -15.39 1.29 -3.83
C ALA A 77 -14.51 2.44 -3.31
N PHE A 78 -13.21 2.19 -3.11
CA PHE A 78 -12.26 3.25 -2.73
C PHE A 78 -12.13 4.32 -3.81
N GLN A 79 -12.00 3.92 -5.08
CA GLN A 79 -11.85 4.84 -6.21
C GLN A 79 -13.12 5.64 -6.52
N ALA A 80 -14.30 5.08 -6.22
CA ALA A 80 -15.58 5.77 -6.42
C ALA A 80 -15.84 6.93 -5.44
N ARG A 81 -15.04 7.05 -4.37
CA ARG A 81 -15.22 8.09 -3.34
C ARG A 81 -14.88 9.49 -3.85
N ALA A 82 -15.57 10.49 -3.31
CA ALA A 82 -15.12 11.87 -3.41
C ALA A 82 -13.75 12.03 -2.71
N LYS A 83 -12.80 12.65 -3.40
CA LYS A 83 -11.52 13.05 -2.80
C LYS A 83 -11.77 14.09 -1.72
N PHE A 84 -10.97 14.06 -0.66
CA PHE A 84 -11.09 14.98 0.47
C PHE A 84 -11.05 16.46 0.04
N GLU A 85 -10.25 16.81 -0.96
CA GLU A 85 -10.15 18.19 -1.52
C GLU A 85 -11.46 18.73 -2.12
N ARG A 86 -12.47 17.86 -2.33
CA ARG A 86 -13.77 18.20 -2.93
C ARG A 86 -14.93 18.15 -1.93
N LEU A 87 -14.63 18.03 -0.64
CA LEU A 87 -15.59 18.13 0.47
C LEU A 87 -15.65 19.59 0.97
#